data_AF-F2JT11-F1
#
_entry.id   AF-F2JT11-F1
#
_cell.length_a   1.000
_cell.length_b   1.000
_cell.length_c   1.000
_cell.angle_alpha   90.00
_cell.angle_beta   90.00
_cell.angle_gamma   90.00
#
_symmetry.space_group_name_H-M   'P 1'
#
loop_
_entity.id
_entity.type
_entity.pdbx_description
1 polymer ?
#
loop_
_entity_poly.entity_id
_entity_poly.type
_entity_poly.pdbx_seq_one_letter_code
_entity_poly.pdbx_strand_id
1 'polypeptide(L)'
;MKKAILGKKIGMTQIFDENANLIPVTVLEAGPCVVTQKKTMENDGYEAIQVGFGEVKSKHVIKPVAGHFAKAGVEAKKFLKEFRLEDTSAYEVGTEIKADAFAAGDKVDVVGTSKGKGYQGAIKKYGQSRGPMGHGSKSHRVAGSMGAATSPGRVMKGKGLPSHMGCVQVTVQNLEVARVDADKNLILIKGAVPGPKGTIITIKDSCKA
;
A
#
# COMPACT_ATOMS: atom_id res chain seq x y z
N MET A 1 -3.08 14.21 -15.35
CA MET A 1 -2.84 12.76 -15.49
C MET A 1 -2.52 12.21 -14.12
N LYS A 2 -3.39 11.35 -13.57
CA LYS A 2 -3.06 10.62 -12.34
C LYS A 2 -2.12 9.48 -12.72
N LYS A 3 -0.90 9.49 -12.21
CA LYS A 3 0.11 8.45 -12.41
C LYS A 3 -0.03 7.38 -11.33
N ALA A 4 0.29 6.14 -11.66
CA ALA A 4 0.33 5.06 -10.69
C ALA A 4 1.37 4.01 -11.08
N ILE A 5 2.09 3.49 -10.08
CA ILE A 5 3.06 2.43 -10.27
C ILE A 5 3.03 1.44 -9.10
N LEU A 6 3.41 0.19 -9.38
CA LEU A 6 3.70 -0.79 -8.34
C LEU A 6 5.16 -0.69 -7.94
N GLY A 7 5.44 -0.93 -6.67
CA GLY A 7 6.80 -1.03 -6.20
C GLY A 7 6.96 -1.93 -5.00
N LYS A 8 8.20 -2.11 -4.58
CA LYS A 8 8.60 -2.93 -3.43
C LYS A 8 9.32 -2.09 -2.41
N LYS A 9 8.95 -2.26 -1.14
CA LYS A 9 9.65 -1.60 -0.03
C LYS A 9 11.05 -2.18 0.14
N ILE A 10 12.12 -1.44 -0.17
CA ILE A 10 13.49 -1.91 0.12
C ILE A 10 13.86 -1.62 1.57
N GLY A 11 13.51 -0.44 2.09
CA GLY A 11 13.94 -0.04 3.42
C GLY A 11 13.74 1.44 3.69
N MET A 12 14.36 1.92 4.76
CA MET A 12 14.40 3.33 5.10
C MET A 12 15.86 3.77 5.23
N THR A 13 16.12 5.00 4.82
CA THR A 13 17.40 5.69 4.98
C THR A 13 17.12 7.16 5.29
N GLN A 14 18.17 7.96 5.35
CA GLN A 14 18.09 9.41 5.50
C GLN A 14 18.89 10.08 4.39
N ILE A 15 18.43 11.25 3.96
CA ILE A 15 19.15 12.13 3.06
C ILE A 15 19.27 13.51 3.70
N PHE A 16 20.29 14.27 3.33
CA PHE A 16 20.43 15.66 3.72
C PHE A 16 19.95 16.54 2.56
N ASP A 17 19.15 17.55 2.87
CA ASP A 17 18.80 18.59 1.89
C ASP A 17 19.92 19.63 1.76
N GLU A 18 19.73 20.58 0.84
CA GLU A 18 20.67 21.69 0.61
C GLU A 18 20.83 22.61 1.85
N ASN A 19 19.86 22.59 2.77
CA ASN A 19 19.87 23.34 4.02
C ASN A 19 20.45 22.52 5.20
N ALA A 20 21.08 21.38 4.92
CA ALA A 20 21.61 20.43 5.90
C ALA A 20 20.58 19.83 6.88
N ASN A 21 19.29 19.86 6.55
CA ASN A 21 18.26 19.15 7.29
C ASN A 21 18.28 17.66 6.98
N LEU A 22 18.11 16.84 8.01
CA LEU A 22 17.98 15.39 7.88
C LEU A 22 16.54 15.02 7.53
N ILE A 23 16.33 14.45 6.34
CA ILE A 23 15.03 13.99 5.86
C ILE A 23 14.98 12.45 5.91
N PRO A 24 14.09 11.85 6.73
CA PRO A 24 13.87 10.41 6.71
C PRO A 24 13.12 10.02 5.45
N VAL A 25 13.64 9.05 4.71
CA VAL A 25 13.05 8.58 3.45
C VAL A 25 12.87 7.07 3.43
N THR A 26 11.78 6.62 2.82
CA THR A 26 11.57 5.21 2.45
C THR A 26 12.02 5.00 1.01
N VAL A 27 12.87 4.00 0.79
CA VAL A 27 13.36 3.60 -0.54
C VAL A 27 12.42 2.55 -1.12
N LEU A 28 11.84 2.86 -2.27
CA LEU A 28 10.94 2.01 -3.03
C LEU A 28 11.54 1.65 -4.38
N GLU A 29 11.57 0.36 -4.69
CA GLU A 29 11.91 -0.16 -6.01
C GLU A 29 10.65 -0.15 -6.87
N ALA A 30 10.56 0.75 -7.83
CA ALA A 30 9.36 1.00 -8.63
C ALA A 30 9.68 0.79 -10.12
N GLY A 31 9.99 -0.44 -10.50
CA GLY A 31 10.11 -0.82 -11.91
C GLY A 31 11.10 -1.94 -12.19
N PRO A 32 11.06 -2.51 -13.42
CA PRO A 32 10.10 -2.19 -14.47
C PRO A 32 8.71 -2.82 -14.22
N CYS A 33 7.65 -2.03 -14.43
CA CYS A 33 6.26 -2.47 -14.37
C CYS A 33 5.70 -2.56 -15.79
N VAL A 34 5.04 -3.66 -16.17
CA VAL A 34 4.57 -3.83 -17.56
C VAL A 34 3.06 -3.84 -17.64
N VAL A 35 2.47 -3.15 -18.62
CA VAL A 35 1.03 -3.18 -18.86
C VAL A 35 0.63 -4.51 -19.49
N THR A 36 -0.26 -5.26 -18.84
CA THR A 36 -0.71 -6.59 -19.27
C THR A 36 -2.07 -6.58 -19.94
N GLN A 37 -2.92 -5.62 -19.61
CA GLN A 37 -4.24 -5.49 -20.22
C GLN A 37 -4.71 -4.04 -20.14
N LYS A 38 -5.35 -3.57 -21.21
CA LYS A 38 -6.13 -2.32 -21.22
C LYS A 38 -7.60 -2.67 -21.17
N LYS A 39 -8.34 -2.04 -20.27
CA LYS A 39 -9.79 -2.18 -20.10
C LYS A 39 -10.47 -0.94 -20.65
N THR A 40 -11.54 -1.16 -21.41
CA THR A 40 -12.31 -0.10 -22.08
C THR A 40 -13.76 -0.12 -21.65
N MET A 41 -14.45 1.02 -21.79
CA MET A 41 -15.89 1.12 -21.47
C MET A 41 -16.74 0.08 -22.21
N GLU A 42 -16.43 -0.19 -23.48
CA GLU A 42 -17.22 -1.09 -24.33
C GLU A 42 -17.11 -2.56 -23.92
N ASN A 43 -15.92 -3.02 -23.53
CA ASN A 43 -15.68 -4.43 -23.21
C ASN A 43 -15.83 -4.75 -21.71
N ASP A 44 -15.35 -3.87 -20.84
CA ASP A 44 -15.23 -4.12 -19.39
C ASP A 44 -16.17 -3.25 -18.54
N GLY A 45 -16.81 -2.23 -19.12
CA GLY A 45 -17.70 -1.30 -18.42
C GLY A 45 -16.99 -0.22 -17.58
N TYR A 46 -15.66 -0.14 -17.66
CA TYR A 46 -14.84 0.92 -17.06
C TYR A 46 -13.46 1.01 -17.73
N GLU A 47 -12.82 2.17 -17.57
CA GLU A 47 -11.46 2.39 -18.07
C GLU A 47 -10.41 2.11 -16.99
N ALA A 48 -9.46 1.24 -17.31
CA ALA A 48 -8.33 0.94 -16.44
C ALA A 48 -7.18 0.29 -17.21
N ILE A 49 -5.99 0.36 -16.63
CA ILE A 49 -4.87 -0.47 -17.04
C ILE A 49 -4.57 -1.52 -15.97
N GLN A 50 -4.26 -2.74 -16.39
CA GLN A 50 -3.68 -3.76 -15.54
C GLN A 50 -2.17 -3.75 -15.71
N VAL A 51 -1.46 -3.69 -14.60
CA VAL A 51 0.00 -3.60 -14.54
C VAL A 51 0.56 -4.77 -13.76
N GLY A 52 1.58 -5.40 -14.33
CA GLY A 52 2.35 -6.49 -13.75
C GLY A 52 3.67 -6.01 -13.16
N PHE A 53 4.02 -6.53 -11.97
CA PHE A 53 5.28 -6.24 -11.29
C PHE A 53 5.93 -7.50 -10.70
N GLY A 54 7.26 -7.52 -10.75
CA GLY A 54 8.12 -8.58 -10.23
C GLY A 54 8.19 -9.82 -11.12
N GLU A 55 9.33 -10.49 -11.11
CA GLU A 55 9.55 -11.69 -11.92
C GLU A 55 9.02 -12.95 -11.24
N VAL A 56 8.51 -13.88 -12.05
CA VAL A 56 8.13 -15.22 -11.61
C VAL A 56 8.54 -16.25 -12.65
N LYS A 57 9.16 -17.35 -12.20
CA LYS A 57 9.50 -18.46 -13.09
C LYS A 57 8.21 -19.08 -13.65
N SER A 58 8.18 -19.36 -14.95
CA SER A 58 7.03 -19.93 -15.68
C SER A 58 6.39 -21.14 -14.98
N LYS A 59 7.20 -22.01 -14.37
CA LYS A 59 6.73 -23.19 -13.64
C LYS A 59 5.83 -22.91 -12.42
N HIS A 60 5.87 -21.70 -11.86
CA HIS A 60 5.02 -21.31 -10.73
C HIS A 60 3.72 -20.62 -11.17
N VAL A 61 3.52 -20.45 -12.48
CA VAL A 61 2.34 -19.77 -13.04
C VAL A 61 1.34 -20.83 -13.48
N ILE A 62 0.09 -20.68 -13.03
CA ILE A 62 -1.00 -21.56 -13.44
C ILE A 62 -1.37 -21.30 -14.92
N LYS A 63 -1.81 -22.34 -15.63
CA LYS A 63 -2.10 -22.28 -17.08
C LYS A 63 -3.00 -21.10 -17.50
N PRO A 64 -4.10 -20.76 -16.80
CA PRO A 64 -4.96 -19.63 -17.20
C PRO A 64 -4.23 -18.29 -17.17
N VAL A 65 -3.40 -18.07 -16.14
CA VAL A 65 -2.61 -16.85 -15.98
C VAL A 65 -1.49 -16.78 -17.02
N ALA A 66 -0.87 -17.93 -17.34
CA ALA A 66 0.11 -18.00 -18.42
C ALA A 66 -0.51 -17.64 -19.79
N GLY A 67 -1.73 -18.13 -20.08
CA GLY A 67 -2.47 -17.76 -21.29
C GLY A 67 -2.78 -16.26 -21.36
N HIS A 68 -3.11 -15.64 -20.22
CA HIS A 68 -3.32 -14.19 -20.12
C HIS A 68 -2.06 -13.39 -20.50
N PHE A 69 -0.90 -13.77 -19.93
CA PHE A 69 0.37 -13.14 -20.27
C PHE A 69 0.79 -13.36 -21.73
N ALA A 70 0.55 -14.57 -22.26
CA ALA A 70 0.84 -14.90 -23.66
C ALA A 70 0.01 -14.06 -24.64
N LYS A 71 -1.28 -13.82 -24.34
CA LYS A 71 -2.13 -12.93 -25.13
C LYS A 71 -1.59 -11.49 -25.15
N ALA A 72 -1.03 -11.05 -24.03
CA ALA A 72 -0.43 -9.73 -23.91
C ALA A 72 0.98 -9.62 -24.54
N GLY A 73 1.61 -10.74 -24.90
CA GLY A 73 2.99 -10.77 -25.37
C GLY A 73 4.03 -10.42 -24.30
N VAL A 74 3.67 -10.53 -23.01
CA VAL A 74 4.50 -10.09 -21.89
C VAL A 74 4.99 -11.29 -21.08
N GLU A 75 6.19 -11.18 -20.52
CA GLU A 75 6.68 -12.16 -19.54
C GLU A 75 5.77 -12.23 -18.31
N ALA A 76 5.69 -13.43 -17.72
CA ALA A 76 4.89 -13.62 -16.53
C ALA A 76 5.40 -12.78 -15.35
N LYS A 77 4.50 -12.01 -14.75
CA LYS A 77 4.79 -11.19 -13.57
C LYS A 77 4.14 -11.76 -12.31
N LYS A 78 4.76 -11.53 -11.16
CA LYS A 78 4.34 -12.10 -9.86
C LYS A 78 3.09 -11.43 -9.30
N PHE A 79 2.95 -10.12 -9.49
CA PHE A 79 1.84 -9.34 -8.97
C PHE A 79 1.14 -8.63 -10.11
N LEU A 80 -0.20 -8.66 -10.10
CA LEU A 80 -1.06 -7.93 -11.02
C LEU A 80 -1.91 -6.95 -10.22
N LYS A 81 -2.00 -5.70 -10.68
CA LYS A 81 -2.88 -4.70 -10.08
C LYS A 81 -3.52 -3.85 -11.16
N GLU A 82 -4.74 -3.43 -10.93
CA GLU A 82 -5.44 -2.50 -11.81
C GLU A 82 -5.35 -1.06 -11.30
N PHE A 83 -5.21 -0.14 -12.24
CA PHE A 83 -5.24 1.30 -12.03
C PHE A 83 -6.32 1.91 -12.91
N ARG A 84 -7.29 2.55 -12.25
CA ARG A 84 -8.25 3.43 -12.92
C ARG A 84 -7.57 4.77 -13.12
N LEU A 85 -7.28 5.10 -14.37
CA LEU A 85 -6.66 6.34 -14.79
C LEU A 85 -7.68 7.16 -15.57
N GLU A 86 -7.57 8.48 -15.52
CA GLU A 86 -8.45 9.39 -16.27
C GLU A 86 -8.16 9.38 -17.77
N ASP A 87 -6.92 9.04 -18.15
CA ASP A 87 -6.54 8.84 -19.54
C ASP A 87 -5.76 7.52 -19.65
N THR A 88 -6.36 6.55 -20.31
CA THR A 88 -5.73 5.25 -20.61
C THR A 88 -5.19 5.18 -22.03
N SER A 89 -5.38 6.24 -22.82
CA SER A 89 -5.03 6.29 -24.26
C SER A 89 -3.53 6.18 -24.47
N ALA A 90 -2.75 6.80 -23.58
CA ALA A 90 -1.29 6.82 -23.63
C ALA A 90 -0.61 5.49 -23.27
N TYR A 91 -1.37 4.49 -22.80
CA TYR A 91 -0.82 3.19 -22.39
C TYR A 91 -1.27 2.09 -23.36
N GLU A 92 -0.29 1.40 -23.93
CA GLU A 92 -0.50 0.20 -24.75
C GLU A 92 -0.13 -1.06 -23.96
N VAL A 93 -0.64 -2.20 -24.41
CA VAL A 93 -0.27 -3.50 -23.82
C VAL A 93 1.19 -3.78 -24.17
N GLY A 94 1.99 -4.16 -23.18
CA GLY A 94 3.42 -4.38 -23.32
C GLY A 94 4.28 -3.15 -23.01
N THR A 95 3.70 -1.96 -22.85
CA THR A 95 4.46 -0.77 -22.44
C THR A 95 5.03 -0.94 -21.03
N GLU A 96 6.30 -0.57 -20.87
CA GLU A 96 6.97 -0.51 -19.57
C GLU A 96 6.79 0.85 -18.90
N ILE A 97 6.39 0.84 -17.63
CA ILE A 97 6.30 1.99 -16.74
C ILE A 97 7.48 1.90 -15.77
N LYS A 98 8.34 2.92 -15.80
CA LYS A 98 9.52 3.06 -14.94
C LYS A 98 9.30 4.11 -13.86
N ALA A 99 10.28 4.25 -12.97
CA ALA A 99 10.25 5.21 -11.86
C ALA A 99 10.25 6.68 -12.33
N ASP A 100 10.71 6.94 -13.56
CA ASP A 100 10.74 8.24 -14.24
C ASP A 100 9.37 8.89 -14.44
N ALA A 101 8.28 8.12 -14.29
CA ALA A 101 6.94 8.66 -14.23
C ALA A 101 6.79 9.71 -13.11
N PHE A 102 7.55 9.61 -12.02
CA PHE A 102 7.51 10.54 -10.89
C PHE A 102 8.71 11.49 -10.90
N ALA A 103 8.50 12.71 -10.42
CA ALA A 103 9.53 13.72 -10.23
C ALA A 103 9.72 14.04 -8.74
N ALA A 104 10.89 14.60 -8.40
CA ALA A 104 11.10 15.16 -7.06
C ALA A 104 10.14 16.34 -6.82
N GLY A 105 9.56 16.41 -5.62
CA GLY A 105 8.53 17.38 -5.25
C GLY A 105 7.09 16.90 -5.51
N ASP A 106 6.89 15.82 -6.27
CA ASP A 106 5.55 15.26 -6.49
C ASP A 106 4.93 14.78 -5.17
N LYS A 107 3.61 14.97 -5.04
CA LYS A 107 2.84 14.48 -3.90
C LYS A 107 2.12 13.20 -4.26
N VAL A 108 2.39 12.15 -3.47
CA VAL A 108 1.91 10.80 -3.72
C VAL A 108 1.17 10.20 -2.53
N ASP A 109 0.18 9.37 -2.84
CA ASP A 109 -0.51 8.50 -1.91
C ASP A 109 0.05 7.08 -2.04
N VAL A 110 0.50 6.51 -0.92
CA VAL A 110 1.14 5.21 -0.91
C VAL A 110 0.29 4.18 -0.16
N VAL A 111 -0.08 3.12 -0.86
CA VAL A 111 -1.00 2.09 -0.39
C VAL A 111 -0.26 0.76 -0.20
N GLY A 112 -0.35 0.18 0.98
CA GLY A 112 0.26 -1.12 1.25
C GLY A 112 -0.41 -1.88 2.39
N THR A 113 -0.06 -3.15 2.53
CA THR A 113 -0.53 -3.96 3.64
C THR A 113 0.30 -3.67 4.89
N SER A 114 -0.37 -3.25 5.97
CA SER A 114 0.26 -2.94 7.25
C SER A 114 0.89 -4.18 7.91
N LYS A 115 1.93 -3.96 8.74
CA LYS A 115 2.56 -5.04 9.53
C LYS A 115 1.53 -5.71 10.43
N GLY A 116 1.42 -7.03 10.35
CA GLY A 116 0.62 -7.84 11.24
C GLY A 116 1.13 -7.77 12.68
N LYS A 117 0.21 -7.66 13.62
CA LYS A 117 0.48 -7.72 15.06
C LYS A 117 -0.23 -8.91 15.72
N GLY A 118 -0.99 -9.73 15.00
CA GLY A 118 -1.74 -10.85 15.57
C GLY A 118 -2.95 -10.39 16.41
N TYR A 119 -3.41 -11.24 17.32
CA TYR A 119 -4.48 -10.90 18.27
C TYR A 119 -3.97 -9.89 19.30
N GLN A 120 -4.66 -8.76 19.42
CA GLN A 120 -4.22 -7.66 20.29
C GLN A 120 -5.32 -7.24 21.27
N GLY A 121 -4.90 -6.94 22.50
CA GLY A 121 -5.75 -6.36 23.53
C GLY A 121 -6.26 -4.97 23.17
N ALA A 122 -7.36 -4.56 23.78
CA ALA A 122 -8.05 -3.30 23.48
C ALA A 122 -7.17 -2.05 23.71
N ILE A 123 -6.27 -2.10 24.70
CA ILE A 123 -5.28 -1.04 24.97
C ILE A 123 -4.39 -0.79 23.74
N LYS A 124 -3.75 -1.84 23.20
CA LYS A 124 -2.82 -1.68 22.06
C LYS A 124 -3.54 -1.37 20.76
N LYS A 125 -4.74 -1.93 20.57
CA LYS A 125 -5.50 -1.80 19.31
C LYS A 125 -6.26 -0.47 19.22
N TYR A 126 -6.90 -0.03 20.30
CA TYR A 126 -7.79 1.13 20.34
C TYR A 126 -7.29 2.26 21.24
N GLY A 127 -6.12 2.13 21.88
CA GLY A 127 -5.59 3.17 22.77
C GLY A 127 -6.37 3.31 24.08
N GLN A 128 -7.12 2.29 24.51
CA GLN A 128 -7.87 2.33 25.77
C GLN A 128 -6.92 2.45 26.98
N SER A 129 -7.42 3.08 28.04
CA SER A 129 -6.68 3.19 29.30
C SER A 129 -6.64 1.87 30.06
N ARG A 130 -5.56 1.67 30.82
CA ARG A 130 -5.46 0.56 31.78
C ARG A 130 -6.23 0.89 33.07
N GLY A 131 -6.62 -0.15 33.82
CA GLY A 131 -7.12 0.02 35.18
C GLY A 131 -6.00 0.33 36.19
N PRO A 132 -6.35 0.69 37.44
CA PRO A 132 -5.38 0.93 38.50
C PRO A 132 -4.50 -0.30 38.75
N MET A 133 -3.21 -0.08 39.06
CA MET A 133 -2.24 -1.15 39.36
C MET A 133 -2.14 -1.45 40.86
N GLY A 134 -2.68 -0.59 41.72
CA GLY A 134 -2.72 -0.75 43.17
C GLY A 134 -4.15 -0.80 43.70
N HIS A 135 -4.30 -0.61 45.01
CA HIS A 135 -5.59 -0.51 45.71
C HIS A 135 -6.54 -1.70 45.44
N GLY A 136 -6.01 -2.94 45.45
CA GLY A 136 -6.81 -4.16 45.35
C GLY A 136 -7.38 -4.48 43.96
N SER A 137 -7.04 -3.71 42.93
CA SER A 137 -7.51 -3.96 41.56
C SER A 137 -6.96 -5.28 41.00
N LYS A 138 -7.86 -6.10 40.43
CA LYS A 138 -7.50 -7.31 39.65
C LYS A 138 -7.66 -7.10 38.13
N SER A 139 -8.08 -5.91 37.72
CA SER A 139 -8.55 -5.61 36.38
C SER A 139 -7.66 -4.56 35.70
N HIS A 140 -6.42 -4.93 35.39
CA HIS A 140 -5.43 -3.97 34.86
C HIS A 140 -5.57 -3.73 33.36
N ARG A 141 -5.82 -4.79 32.56
CA ARG A 141 -5.78 -4.72 31.09
C ARG A 141 -7.06 -5.25 30.41
N VAL A 142 -8.15 -5.32 31.17
CA VAL A 142 -9.46 -5.79 30.69
C VAL A 142 -10.14 -4.68 29.88
N ALA A 143 -11.13 -5.05 29.05
CA ALA A 143 -11.88 -4.11 28.21
C ALA A 143 -12.86 -3.20 28.99
N GLY A 144 -13.10 -3.48 30.28
CA GLY A 144 -14.04 -2.74 31.10
C GLY A 144 -15.50 -3.03 30.73
N SER A 145 -16.36 -2.03 30.89
CA SER A 145 -17.80 -2.19 30.64
C SER A 145 -18.14 -2.44 29.16
N MET A 146 -19.01 -3.43 28.95
CA MET A 146 -19.48 -3.85 27.62
C MET A 146 -20.70 -3.08 27.12
N GLY A 147 -21.43 -2.37 28.00
CA GLY A 147 -22.63 -1.61 27.65
C GLY A 147 -23.36 -1.05 28.87
N ALA A 148 -24.45 -0.32 28.62
CA ALA A 148 -25.41 0.07 29.65
C ALA A 148 -26.34 -1.11 30.01
N ALA A 149 -27.12 -0.96 31.09
CA ALA A 149 -28.04 -1.98 31.61
C ALA A 149 -29.28 -2.18 30.70
N THR A 150 -30.47 -1.75 31.14
CA THR A 150 -31.76 -2.13 30.53
C THR A 150 -31.92 -1.65 29.09
N SER A 151 -31.58 -0.40 28.79
CA SER A 151 -31.61 0.15 27.43
C SER A 151 -30.20 0.59 27.07
N PRO A 152 -29.54 0.00 26.05
CA PRO A 152 -30.09 -0.80 24.93
C PRO A 152 -30.12 -2.32 25.12
N GLY A 153 -29.71 -2.87 26.27
CA GLY A 153 -29.73 -4.32 26.52
C GLY A 153 -28.81 -5.17 25.62
N ARG A 154 -27.87 -4.54 24.91
CA ARG A 154 -26.93 -5.20 23.99
C ARG A 154 -25.62 -4.42 23.84
N VAL A 155 -24.58 -5.10 23.37
CA VAL A 155 -23.32 -4.46 22.98
C VAL A 155 -23.49 -3.77 21.62
N MET A 156 -23.13 -2.50 21.54
CA MET A 156 -23.20 -1.73 20.29
C MET A 156 -22.17 -2.19 19.26
N LYS A 157 -22.55 -2.16 17.98
CA LYS A 157 -21.63 -2.47 16.87
C LYS A 157 -20.46 -1.48 16.88
N GLY A 158 -19.26 -1.97 16.55
CA GLY A 158 -18.04 -1.16 16.55
C GLY A 158 -17.41 -0.93 17.93
N LYS A 159 -17.94 -1.56 19.00
CA LYS A 159 -17.28 -1.55 20.32
C LYS A 159 -15.84 -2.06 20.18
N GLY A 160 -14.87 -1.27 20.68
CA GLY A 160 -13.45 -1.56 20.55
C GLY A 160 -13.00 -2.74 21.42
N LEU A 161 -13.14 -3.96 20.91
CA LEU A 161 -12.79 -5.20 21.61
C LEU A 161 -11.48 -5.83 21.11
N PRO A 162 -10.78 -6.61 21.96
CA PRO A 162 -9.60 -7.33 21.54
C PRO A 162 -9.84 -8.17 20.28
N SER A 163 -8.94 -8.09 19.32
CA SER A 163 -9.10 -8.73 18.01
C SER A 163 -7.81 -8.62 17.20
N HIS A 164 -7.78 -9.25 16.02
CA HIS A 164 -6.63 -9.16 15.11
C HIS A 164 -6.32 -7.69 14.74
N MET A 165 -5.03 -7.34 14.73
CA MET A 165 -4.54 -6.00 14.40
C MET A 165 -3.44 -6.09 13.32
N GLY A 166 -3.52 -5.23 12.31
CA GLY A 166 -2.60 -5.23 11.16
C GLY A 166 -3.01 -6.23 10.07
N CYS A 167 -2.14 -6.46 9.08
CA CYS A 167 -2.45 -7.18 7.84
C CYS A 167 -3.65 -6.60 7.07
N VAL A 168 -3.95 -5.33 7.29
CA VAL A 168 -4.99 -4.58 6.57
C VAL A 168 -4.34 -3.62 5.59
N GLN A 169 -5.02 -3.36 4.48
CA GLN A 169 -4.60 -2.35 3.51
C GLN A 169 -4.75 -0.96 4.13
N VAL A 170 -3.66 -0.18 4.10
CA VAL A 170 -3.61 1.19 4.63
C VAL A 170 -3.03 2.09 3.55
N THR A 171 -3.56 3.30 3.45
CA THR A 171 -3.04 4.36 2.60
C THR A 171 -2.45 5.45 3.47
N VAL A 172 -1.21 5.83 3.21
CA VAL A 172 -0.61 7.06 3.75
C VAL A 172 -0.65 8.09 2.64
N GLN A 173 -1.28 9.23 2.91
CA GLN A 173 -1.58 10.24 1.89
C GLN A 173 -0.60 11.41 1.94
N ASN A 174 -0.51 12.13 0.82
CA ASN A 174 0.22 13.40 0.71
C ASN A 174 1.68 13.28 1.18
N LEU A 175 2.34 12.19 0.77
CA LEU A 175 3.78 12.04 0.96
C LEU A 175 4.53 12.72 -0.19
N GLU A 176 5.68 13.30 0.13
CA GLU A 176 6.50 14.02 -0.83
C GLU A 176 7.57 13.10 -1.43
N VAL A 177 7.72 13.11 -2.74
CA VAL A 177 8.83 12.43 -3.43
C VAL A 177 10.08 13.27 -3.24
N ALA A 178 11.04 12.75 -2.49
CA ALA A 178 12.29 13.45 -2.19
C ALA A 178 13.30 13.37 -3.34
N ARG A 179 13.39 12.21 -3.99
CA ARG A 179 14.29 11.97 -5.12
C ARG A 179 13.84 10.75 -5.92
N VAL A 180 14.11 10.78 -7.21
CA VAL A 180 13.93 9.64 -8.12
C VAL A 180 15.28 9.31 -8.75
N ASP A 181 15.59 8.02 -8.84
CA ASP A 181 16.77 7.46 -9.51
C ASP A 181 16.25 6.50 -10.58
N ALA A 182 16.19 6.97 -11.82
CA ALA A 182 15.63 6.22 -12.95
C ALA A 182 16.53 5.04 -13.35
N ASP A 183 17.84 5.16 -13.22
CA ASP A 183 18.80 4.10 -13.58
C ASP A 183 18.59 2.86 -12.71
N LYS A 184 18.30 3.06 -11.42
CA LYS A 184 18.06 1.99 -10.46
C LYS A 184 16.57 1.70 -10.23
N ASN A 185 15.68 2.40 -10.91
CA ASN A 185 14.23 2.37 -10.68
C ASN A 185 13.85 2.59 -9.20
N LEU A 186 14.51 3.54 -8.53
CA LEU A 186 14.25 3.85 -7.12
C LEU A 186 13.48 5.16 -6.97
N ILE A 187 12.48 5.13 -6.08
CA ILE A 187 11.76 6.31 -5.63
C ILE A 187 12.01 6.45 -4.13
N LEU A 188 12.53 7.60 -3.72
CA LEU A 188 12.70 7.98 -2.32
C LEU A 188 11.53 8.86 -1.91
N ILE A 189 10.71 8.35 -0.99
CA ILE A 189 9.54 9.07 -0.46
C ILE A 189 9.83 9.52 0.97
N LYS A 190 9.57 10.78 1.28
CA LYS A 190 9.71 11.36 2.61
C LYS A 190 8.74 10.69 3.59
N GLY A 191 9.27 10.19 4.69
CA GLY A 191 8.51 9.55 5.76
C GLY A 191 8.35 8.04 5.61
N ALA A 192 7.42 7.48 6.40
CA ALA A 192 7.23 6.05 6.54
C ALA A 192 6.04 5.54 5.70
N VAL A 193 6.27 4.41 5.03
CA VAL A 193 5.27 3.74 4.18
C VAL A 193 4.73 2.48 4.87
N PRO A 194 3.48 2.04 4.63
CA PRO A 194 2.93 0.81 5.21
C PRO A 194 3.75 -0.45 4.90
N GLY A 195 3.69 -1.41 5.82
CA GLY A 195 4.24 -2.76 5.63
C GLY A 195 5.72 -2.95 6.00
N PRO A 196 6.15 -4.22 6.15
CA PRO A 196 7.55 -4.57 6.33
C PRO A 196 8.38 -4.41 5.04
N LYS A 197 9.70 -4.57 5.16
CA LYS A 197 10.62 -4.66 4.02
C LYS A 197 10.21 -5.83 3.11
N GLY A 198 10.26 -5.61 1.80
CA GLY A 198 9.88 -6.58 0.77
C GLY A 198 8.40 -6.60 0.41
N THR A 199 7.55 -5.85 1.11
CA THR A 199 6.12 -5.74 0.79
C THR A 199 5.90 -4.95 -0.48
N ILE A 200 4.92 -5.39 -1.26
CA ILE A 200 4.45 -4.69 -2.45
C ILE A 200 3.57 -3.53 -2.04
N ILE A 201 3.81 -2.41 -2.70
CA ILE A 201 3.18 -1.14 -2.43
C ILE A 201 2.71 -0.57 -3.75
N THR A 202 1.65 0.19 -3.67
CA THR A 202 1.11 0.95 -4.79
C THR A 202 1.37 2.42 -4.51
N ILE A 203 1.99 3.10 -5.46
CA ILE A 203 2.23 4.53 -5.43
C ILE A 203 1.29 5.15 -6.45
N LYS A 204 0.54 6.18 -6.05
CA LYS A 204 -0.36 6.93 -6.93
C LYS A 204 -0.16 8.41 -6.66
N ASP A 205 -0.52 9.25 -7.62
CA ASP A 205 -0.65 10.69 -7.35
C ASP A 205 -1.64 10.94 -6.21
N SER A 206 -1.34 11.96 -5.41
CA SER A 206 -2.18 12.27 -4.25
C SER A 206 -3.55 12.76 -4.69
N CYS A 207 -4.61 12.28 -4.03
CA CYS A 207 -5.96 12.75 -4.32
C CYS A 207 -6.28 14.11 -3.68
N LYS A 208 -5.36 14.68 -2.90
CA LYS A 208 -5.56 15.90 -2.09
C LYS A 208 -4.67 17.07 -2.52
N ALA A 209 -3.76 16.85 -3.45
CA ALA A 209 -2.75 17.82 -3.87
C ALA A 209 -3.11 18.45 -5.22
#